data_AF-A0ABC9F3D2-F1
#
_entry.id   AF-A0ABC9F3D2-F1
#
_cell.length_a   1.000
_cell.length_b   1.000
_cell.length_c   1.000
_cell.angle_alpha   90.00
_cell.angle_beta   90.00
_cell.angle_gamma   90.00
#
_symmetry.space_group_name_H-M   'P 1'
#
loop_
_entity.id
_entity.type
_entity.pdbx_description
1 polymer ?
#
loop_
_entity_poly.entity_id
_entity_poly.type
_entity_poly.pdbx_seq_one_letter_code
_entity_poly.pdbx_strand_id
1 'polypeptide(L)'
;MAKARAPRRKPPRAPARRLLGFGGLGIAAAAYVGVDYLRYLSPAWHDRLQPALWAALALAAAARAPFYRHWSAELRAALPFLGSIAFMLAAFLCEAISVRFVSAVMGLQWHRSAAPLPDTGQWLLLSLNEKLPQSIVNLLRAHVITLHHYLMLFIMLGFSVLFDCIKAPGLGIATRYMFTMAIGRLLRTITFIATILPSARPWCAAARYRIPQQPHPWAQKYYVPYASDSNAIRSVITHDMAYAAVQAYPDEYRPDWGRMSFLVDILRPTPGEGPSWYHLLKKASGGCNDLMYSGHMLVAVLTAMAWTEAYGGWISVVIWLLVLHSAQREVRERHHYSVDCIVAIYVGVLLWRMTGFIWSARDASRARRLAKLDEIQSRLVHAAKDSDIDEIRGLLKEVELAGQEKQGFSQRAILAFAAGTIIFTLSCVLIAFTMTSDG
;
A
#
# COMPACT_ATOMS: atom_id res chain seq x y z
N MET A 1 5.52 -32.19 57.92
CA MET A 1 5.04 -30.82 58.23
C MET A 1 5.43 -29.89 57.08
N ALA A 2 4.50 -29.63 56.15
CA ALA A 2 4.75 -28.81 54.97
C ALA A 2 4.33 -27.35 55.23
N LYS A 3 5.28 -26.41 55.11
CA LYS A 3 5.02 -24.96 55.20
C LYS A 3 4.29 -24.47 53.95
N ALA A 4 3.07 -23.94 54.15
CA ALA A 4 2.28 -23.32 53.10
C ALA A 4 2.99 -22.10 52.49
N ARG A 5 3.10 -22.06 51.16
CA ARG A 5 3.56 -20.90 50.39
C ARG A 5 2.49 -19.80 50.41
N ALA A 6 2.88 -18.60 50.81
CA ALA A 6 2.04 -17.40 50.75
C ALA A 6 1.63 -17.07 49.29
N PRO A 7 0.42 -16.54 49.06
CA PRO A 7 -0.03 -16.18 47.72
C PRO A 7 0.72 -14.95 47.19
N ARG A 8 1.26 -15.05 45.96
CA ARG A 8 1.84 -13.95 45.20
C ARG A 8 0.84 -12.79 45.09
N ARG A 9 1.21 -11.61 45.59
CA ARG A 9 0.49 -10.35 45.36
C ARG A 9 0.45 -10.07 43.85
N LYS A 10 -0.76 -9.99 43.29
CA LYS A 10 -0.99 -9.50 41.91
C LYS A 10 -0.55 -8.02 41.85
N PRO A 11 0.14 -7.58 40.78
CA PRO A 11 0.46 -6.17 40.61
C PRO A 11 -0.83 -5.35 40.47
N PRO A 12 -0.84 -4.09 40.94
CA PRO A 12 -2.02 -3.24 40.83
C PRO A 12 -2.35 -3.01 39.35
N ARG A 13 -3.61 -3.28 38.98
CA ARG A 13 -4.17 -2.89 37.68
C ARG A 13 -4.09 -1.36 37.59
N ALA A 14 -3.32 -0.86 36.63
CA ALA A 14 -3.29 0.56 36.30
C ALA A 14 -4.72 1.06 35.97
N PRO A 15 -5.10 2.28 36.43
CA PRO A 15 -6.47 2.73 36.42
C PRO A 15 -6.96 3.07 35.00
N ALA A 16 -8.28 3.10 34.88
CA ALA A 16 -9.11 3.28 33.70
C ALA A 16 -8.94 4.64 32.97
N ARG A 17 -7.72 5.01 32.59
CA ARG A 17 -7.43 6.18 31.74
C ARG A 17 -7.34 5.86 30.23
N ARG A 18 -7.53 4.59 29.85
CA ARG A 18 -7.43 4.15 28.43
C ARG A 18 -8.72 4.27 27.62
N LEU A 19 -9.88 4.55 28.23
CA LEU A 19 -11.14 4.61 27.47
C LEU A 19 -11.38 5.96 26.74
N LEU A 20 -10.77 7.06 27.18
CA LEU A 20 -10.95 8.38 26.54
C LEU A 20 -9.96 8.66 25.39
N GLY A 21 -8.82 7.94 25.33
CA GLY A 21 -7.79 8.16 24.30
C GLY A 21 -7.99 7.36 23.01
N PHE A 22 -8.82 6.31 23.02
CA PHE A 22 -9.02 5.41 21.87
C PHE A 22 -10.16 5.85 20.93
N GLY A 23 -11.09 6.70 21.38
CA GLY A 23 -12.24 7.13 20.58
C GLY A 23 -11.98 8.34 19.67
N GLY A 24 -11.14 9.30 20.09
CA GLY A 24 -11.04 10.61 19.45
C GLY A 24 -10.56 10.58 18.01
N LEU A 25 -9.53 9.79 17.69
CA LEU A 25 -8.98 9.77 16.32
C LEU A 25 -9.74 8.85 15.36
N GLY A 26 -10.41 7.81 15.86
CA GLY A 26 -11.37 7.04 15.07
C GLY A 26 -12.57 7.90 14.65
N ILE A 27 -13.02 8.79 15.54
CA ILE A 27 -14.03 9.80 15.22
C ILE A 27 -13.49 10.81 14.21
N ALA A 28 -12.23 11.26 14.32
CA ALA A 28 -11.62 12.15 13.33
C ALA A 28 -11.54 11.50 11.93
N ALA A 29 -11.21 10.21 11.87
CA ALA A 29 -11.20 9.44 10.63
C ALA A 29 -12.61 9.28 10.04
N ALA A 30 -13.61 8.98 10.87
CA ALA A 30 -15.00 8.90 10.46
C ALA A 30 -15.54 10.27 10.01
N ALA A 31 -15.16 11.35 10.71
CA ALA A 31 -15.50 12.72 10.36
C ALA A 31 -14.89 13.12 9.01
N TYR A 32 -13.64 12.73 8.74
CA TYR A 32 -13.02 12.96 7.44
C TYR A 32 -13.79 12.28 6.30
N VAL A 33 -14.08 10.98 6.44
CA VAL A 33 -14.87 10.25 5.43
C VAL A 33 -16.26 10.85 5.26
N GLY A 34 -16.91 11.27 6.36
CA GLY A 34 -18.21 11.90 6.34
C GLY A 34 -18.21 13.28 5.64
N VAL A 35 -17.21 14.13 5.94
CA VAL A 35 -17.07 15.45 5.33
C VAL A 35 -16.66 15.35 3.87
N ASP A 36 -15.84 14.37 3.48
CA ASP A 36 -15.55 14.12 2.07
C ASP A 36 -16.78 13.64 1.30
N TYR A 37 -17.63 12.80 1.93
CA TYR A 37 -18.90 12.37 1.33
C TYR A 37 -19.87 13.54 1.10
N LEU A 38 -19.78 14.63 1.87
CA LEU A 38 -20.56 15.85 1.62
C LEU A 38 -20.25 16.46 0.25
N ARG A 39 -19.13 16.15 -0.40
CA ARG A 39 -18.88 16.56 -1.79
C ARG A 39 -20.01 16.18 -2.74
N TYR A 40 -20.65 15.03 -2.50
CA TYR A 40 -21.75 14.54 -3.35
C TYR A 40 -23.13 15.02 -2.88
N LEU A 41 -23.31 15.29 -1.58
CA LEU A 41 -24.59 15.70 -1.00
C LEU A 41 -24.76 17.22 -0.95
N SER A 42 -23.70 17.95 -0.60
CA SER A 42 -23.68 19.39 -0.46
C SER A 42 -22.25 19.97 -0.63
N PRO A 43 -21.86 20.31 -1.87
CA PRO A 43 -20.54 20.85 -2.18
C PRO A 43 -20.17 22.10 -1.34
N ALA A 44 -21.14 23.00 -1.13
CA ALA A 44 -20.91 24.23 -0.36
C ALA A 44 -20.48 23.99 1.10
N TRP A 45 -20.96 22.91 1.72
CA TRP A 45 -20.54 22.51 3.07
C TRP A 45 -19.18 21.80 3.05
N HIS A 46 -18.92 20.97 2.02
CA HIS A 46 -17.62 20.33 1.83
C HIS A 46 -16.49 21.38 1.72
N ASP A 47 -16.68 22.40 0.88
CA ASP A 47 -15.70 23.46 0.62
C ASP A 47 -15.30 24.24 1.89
N ARG A 48 -16.18 24.27 2.90
CA ARG A 48 -15.92 24.95 4.18
C ARG A 48 -15.40 24.02 5.26
N LEU A 49 -16.00 22.84 5.39
CA LEU A 49 -15.71 21.90 6.47
C LEU A 49 -14.40 21.14 6.24
N GLN A 50 -14.06 20.81 5.00
CA GLN A 50 -12.87 20.04 4.68
C GLN A 50 -11.58 20.81 5.02
N PRO A 51 -11.41 22.08 4.61
CA PRO A 51 -10.24 22.87 5.02
C PRO A 51 -10.21 23.14 6.53
N ALA A 52 -11.38 23.35 7.16
CA ALA A 52 -11.47 23.57 8.60
C ALA A 52 -11.03 22.33 9.41
N LEU A 53 -11.44 21.13 8.98
CA LEU A 53 -11.02 19.88 9.59
C LEU A 53 -9.51 19.68 9.48
N TRP A 54 -8.94 19.91 8.29
CA TRP A 54 -7.50 19.82 8.08
C TRP A 54 -6.71 20.88 8.86
N ALA A 55 -7.20 22.12 8.91
CA ALA A 55 -6.58 23.17 9.70
C ALA A 55 -6.57 22.81 11.20
N ALA A 56 -7.68 22.27 11.72
CA ALA A 56 -7.76 21.80 13.10
C ALA A 56 -6.78 20.65 13.37
N LEU A 57 -6.69 19.67 12.47
CA LEU A 57 -5.74 18.56 12.58
C LEU A 57 -4.27 19.04 12.49
N ALA A 58 -3.98 19.97 11.59
CA ALA A 58 -2.65 20.55 11.42
C ALA A 58 -2.22 21.37 12.65
N LEU A 59 -3.12 22.20 13.20
CA LEU A 59 -2.90 22.95 14.43
C LEU A 59 -2.67 22.02 15.63
N ALA A 60 -3.49 20.97 15.76
CA ALA A 60 -3.34 19.98 16.83
C ALA A 60 -2.00 19.23 16.72
N ALA A 61 -1.59 18.86 15.49
CA ALA A 61 -0.31 18.23 15.24
C ALA A 61 0.87 19.18 15.54
N ALA A 62 0.81 20.43 15.09
CA ALA A 62 1.84 21.44 15.33
C ALA A 62 1.99 21.76 16.83
N ALA A 63 0.89 21.80 17.58
CA ALA A 63 0.91 22.00 19.02
C ALA A 63 1.50 20.80 19.78
N ARG A 64 1.26 19.57 19.31
CA ARG A 64 1.68 18.33 20.00
C ARG A 64 3.10 17.89 19.63
N ALA A 65 3.54 18.14 18.41
CA ALA A 65 4.82 17.65 17.88
C ALA A 65 6.07 18.06 18.70
N PRO A 66 6.19 19.30 19.24
CA PRO A 66 7.32 19.69 20.08
C PRO A 66 7.44 18.88 21.39
N PHE A 67 6.30 18.39 21.90
CA PHE A 67 6.22 17.64 23.16
C PHE A 67 6.26 16.12 22.96
N TYR A 68 6.43 15.65 21.72
CA TYR A 68 6.43 14.23 21.41
C TYR A 68 7.70 13.54 21.95
N ARG A 69 7.52 12.52 22.79
CA ARG A 69 8.61 11.90 23.56
C ARG A 69 9.45 10.91 22.76
N HIS A 70 8.96 10.44 21.62
CA HIS A 70 9.55 9.31 20.89
C HIS A 70 10.31 9.71 19.62
N TRP A 71 10.70 10.99 19.46
CA TRP A 71 11.49 11.46 18.32
C TRP A 71 12.78 10.67 18.06
N SER A 72 13.45 10.19 19.11
CA SER A 72 14.66 9.36 18.96
C SER A 72 14.37 7.99 18.32
N ALA A 73 13.18 7.44 18.53
CA ALA A 73 12.73 6.20 17.89
C ALA A 73 12.30 6.44 16.44
N GLU A 74 11.63 7.56 16.15
CA GLU A 74 11.27 7.96 14.79
C GLU A 74 12.51 8.20 13.93
N LEU A 75 13.51 8.94 14.43
CA LEU A 75 14.75 9.21 13.72
C LEU A 75 15.48 7.92 13.32
N ARG A 76 15.44 6.89 14.18
CA ARG A 76 16.01 5.57 13.86
C ARG A 76 15.18 4.81 12.81
N ALA A 77 13.87 5.05 12.77
CA ALA A 77 12.96 4.48 11.78
C ALA A 77 12.96 5.26 10.45
N ALA A 78 13.52 6.47 10.40
CA ALA A 78 13.56 7.30 9.19
C ALA A 78 14.37 6.68 8.04
N LEU A 79 15.54 6.09 8.32
CA LEU A 79 16.34 5.43 7.28
C LEU A 79 15.61 4.26 6.60
N PRO A 80 15.06 3.26 7.32
CA PRO A 80 14.33 2.19 6.66
C PRO A 80 13.03 2.71 6.01
N PHE A 81 12.42 3.77 6.54
CA PHE A 81 11.29 4.43 5.90
C PHE A 81 11.66 5.02 4.53
N LEU A 82 12.75 5.81 4.44
CA LEU A 82 13.24 6.35 3.18
C LEU A 82 13.62 5.25 2.18
N GLY A 83 14.26 4.18 2.67
CA GLY A 83 14.53 2.99 1.85
C GLY A 83 13.25 2.36 1.30
N SER A 84 12.19 2.25 2.11
CA SER A 84 10.89 1.74 1.67
C SER A 84 10.18 2.66 0.67
N ILE A 85 10.34 3.98 0.79
CA ILE A 85 9.84 4.95 -0.21
C ILE A 85 10.57 4.74 -1.54
N ALA A 86 11.90 4.69 -1.53
CA ALA A 86 12.69 4.48 -2.74
C ALA A 86 12.31 3.16 -3.43
N PHE A 87 12.15 2.08 -2.65
CA PHE A 87 11.70 0.80 -3.15
C PHE A 87 10.28 0.84 -3.73
N MET A 88 9.36 1.53 -3.07
CA MET A 88 8.00 1.74 -3.56
C MET A 88 7.98 2.54 -4.88
N LEU A 89 8.77 3.61 -4.99
CA LEU A 89 8.90 4.40 -6.20
C LEU A 89 9.48 3.59 -7.36
N ALA A 90 10.49 2.76 -7.08
CA ALA A 90 11.04 1.82 -8.06
C ALA A 90 9.99 0.79 -8.52
N ALA A 91 9.18 0.26 -7.59
CA ALA A 91 8.08 -0.65 -7.90
C ALA A 91 7.00 0.03 -8.77
N PHE A 92 6.64 1.28 -8.47
CA PHE A 92 5.74 2.07 -9.31
C PHE A 92 6.29 2.31 -10.71
N LEU A 93 7.58 2.63 -10.82
CA LEU A 93 8.23 2.82 -12.11
C LEU A 93 8.23 1.53 -12.93
N CYS A 94 8.54 0.40 -12.29
CA CYS A 94 8.48 -0.92 -12.91
C CYS A 94 7.06 -1.22 -13.42
N GLU A 95 6.05 -1.09 -12.57
CA GLU A 95 4.64 -1.32 -12.96
C GLU A 95 4.20 -0.40 -14.10
N ALA A 96 4.56 0.88 -14.07
CA ALA A 96 4.22 1.84 -15.12
C ALA A 96 4.78 1.43 -16.48
N ILE A 97 6.06 1.04 -16.52
CA ILE A 97 6.73 0.57 -17.74
C ILE A 97 6.06 -0.72 -18.23
N SER A 98 5.83 -1.67 -17.33
CA SER A 98 5.24 -2.98 -17.64
C SER A 98 3.80 -2.88 -18.15
N VAL A 99 2.97 -2.04 -17.51
CA VAL A 99 1.60 -1.76 -17.95
C VAL A 99 1.55 -1.21 -19.37
N ARG A 100 2.43 -0.25 -19.67
CA ARG A 100 2.50 0.31 -21.01
C ARG A 100 3.04 -0.71 -22.01
N PHE A 101 4.07 -1.46 -21.66
CA PHE A 101 4.60 -2.55 -22.47
C PHE A 101 3.49 -3.53 -22.87
N VAL A 102 2.77 -4.11 -21.91
CA VAL A 102 1.71 -5.10 -22.17
C VAL A 102 0.56 -4.49 -22.98
N SER A 103 0.14 -3.27 -22.63
CA SER A 103 -0.96 -2.59 -23.34
C SER A 103 -0.59 -2.28 -24.79
N ALA A 104 0.66 -1.89 -25.03
CA ALA A 104 1.16 -1.61 -26.36
C ALA A 104 1.39 -2.91 -27.14
N VAL A 105 2.10 -3.91 -26.61
CA VAL A 105 2.47 -5.15 -27.31
C VAL A 105 1.27 -5.87 -27.91
N MET A 106 0.16 -5.95 -27.19
CA MET A 106 -1.05 -6.63 -27.68
C MET A 106 -1.82 -5.85 -28.74
N GLY A 107 -1.54 -4.57 -28.98
CA GLY A 107 -2.20 -3.77 -30.02
C GLY A 107 -3.68 -3.50 -29.78
N LEU A 108 -4.24 -2.48 -30.44
CA LEU A 108 -5.63 -2.08 -30.24
C LEU A 108 -6.64 -3.14 -30.69
N GLN A 109 -6.32 -3.89 -31.75
CA GLN A 109 -7.20 -4.93 -32.29
C GLN A 109 -7.51 -6.00 -31.24
N TRP A 110 -6.49 -6.50 -30.54
CA TRP A 110 -6.69 -7.49 -29.48
C TRP A 110 -7.61 -6.95 -28.37
N HIS A 111 -7.40 -5.71 -27.91
CA HIS A 111 -8.25 -5.12 -26.87
C HIS A 111 -9.72 -4.99 -27.28
N ARG A 112 -9.99 -4.81 -28.58
CA ARG A 112 -11.35 -4.71 -29.13
C ARG A 112 -11.99 -6.08 -29.38
N SER A 113 -11.20 -7.06 -29.84
CA SER A 113 -11.70 -8.36 -30.25
C SER A 113 -11.70 -9.39 -29.13
N ALA A 114 -10.86 -9.22 -28.10
CA ALA A 114 -10.82 -10.11 -26.96
C ALA A 114 -12.05 -9.88 -26.06
N ALA A 115 -12.94 -10.87 -26.03
CA ALA A 115 -14.09 -10.84 -25.15
C ALA A 115 -13.64 -10.88 -23.67
N PRO A 116 -14.30 -10.13 -22.78
CA PRO A 116 -14.05 -10.23 -21.35
C PRO A 116 -14.40 -11.64 -20.88
N LEU A 117 -13.67 -12.12 -19.86
CA LEU A 117 -13.92 -13.43 -19.27
C LEU A 117 -15.28 -13.46 -18.55
N PRO A 118 -15.97 -14.60 -18.51
CA PRO A 118 -17.21 -14.74 -17.77
C PRO A 118 -16.94 -14.59 -16.27
N ASP A 119 -17.54 -13.55 -15.66
CA ASP A 119 -17.43 -13.27 -14.22
C ASP A 119 -18.76 -13.51 -13.51
N THR A 120 -18.90 -14.68 -12.91
CA THR A 120 -20.09 -15.07 -12.14
C THR A 120 -20.29 -14.21 -10.90
N GLY A 121 -19.21 -13.66 -10.32
CA GLY A 121 -19.30 -12.73 -9.19
C GLY A 121 -19.95 -11.41 -9.60
N GLN A 122 -19.62 -10.91 -10.79
CA GLN A 122 -20.32 -9.77 -11.36
C GLN A 122 -21.80 -10.09 -11.64
N TRP A 123 -22.10 -11.24 -12.24
CA TRP A 123 -23.48 -11.64 -12.51
C TRP A 123 -24.31 -11.75 -11.24
N LEU A 124 -23.73 -12.28 -10.16
CA LEU A 124 -24.36 -12.31 -8.85
C LEU A 124 -24.69 -10.90 -8.36
N LEU A 125 -23.74 -9.96 -8.40
CA LEU A 125 -23.97 -8.57 -7.99
C LEU A 125 -25.04 -7.86 -8.84
N LEU A 126 -25.12 -8.18 -10.12
CA LEU A 126 -26.18 -7.68 -11.01
C LEU A 126 -27.54 -8.27 -10.64
N SER A 127 -27.61 -9.59 -10.43
CA SER A 127 -28.85 -10.27 -10.00
C SER A 127 -29.35 -9.78 -8.64
N LEU A 128 -28.44 -9.42 -7.73
CA LEU A 128 -28.79 -8.84 -6.44
C LEU A 128 -29.37 -7.44 -6.58
N ASN A 129 -28.98 -6.65 -7.59
CA ASN A 129 -29.59 -5.33 -7.81
C ASN A 129 -31.06 -5.43 -8.19
N GLU A 130 -31.46 -6.49 -8.88
CA GLU A 130 -32.86 -6.71 -9.28
C GLU A 130 -33.72 -7.19 -8.10
N LYS A 131 -33.12 -7.91 -7.15
CA LYS A 131 -33.83 -8.55 -6.04
C LYS A 131 -33.81 -7.75 -4.74
N LEU A 132 -32.82 -6.88 -4.53
CA LEU A 132 -32.69 -6.11 -3.29
C LEU A 132 -33.52 -4.81 -3.32
N PRO A 133 -33.99 -4.34 -2.15
CA PRO A 133 -34.61 -3.03 -2.01
C PRO A 133 -33.74 -1.90 -2.58
N GLN A 134 -34.37 -0.91 -3.23
CA GLN A 134 -33.67 0.20 -3.88
C GLN A 134 -32.73 0.97 -2.93
N SER A 135 -33.09 1.09 -1.65
CA SER A 135 -32.23 1.71 -0.63
C SER A 135 -30.90 0.98 -0.44
N ILE A 136 -30.93 -0.35 -0.39
CA ILE A 136 -29.73 -1.19 -0.27
C ILE A 136 -28.90 -1.11 -1.55
N VAL A 137 -29.55 -1.15 -2.71
CA VAL A 137 -28.88 -1.01 -4.01
C VAL A 137 -28.17 0.35 -4.14
N ASN A 138 -28.82 1.41 -3.68
CA ASN A 138 -28.24 2.76 -3.66
C ASN A 138 -27.05 2.83 -2.70
N LEU A 139 -27.11 2.20 -1.52
CA LEU A 139 -25.97 2.11 -0.60
C LEU A 139 -24.78 1.34 -1.21
N LEU A 140 -25.05 0.21 -1.87
CA LEU A 140 -24.04 -0.57 -2.62
C LEU A 140 -23.54 0.13 -3.89
N ARG A 141 -24.18 1.22 -4.33
CA ARG A 141 -23.73 2.07 -5.44
C ARG A 141 -23.05 3.34 -4.95
N ALA A 142 -23.28 3.74 -3.71
CA ALA A 142 -22.78 4.99 -3.17
C ALA A 142 -21.25 4.98 -3.14
N HIS A 143 -20.64 6.12 -3.48
CA HIS A 143 -19.20 6.34 -3.38
C HIS A 143 -18.80 6.59 -1.91
N VAL A 144 -19.02 5.61 -1.04
CA VAL A 144 -18.79 5.75 0.41
C VAL A 144 -17.30 5.89 0.71
N ILE A 145 -16.47 5.07 0.06
CA ILE A 145 -15.03 5.11 0.21
C ILE A 145 -14.37 4.87 -1.16
N THR A 146 -13.22 5.49 -1.34
CA THR A 146 -12.39 5.38 -2.56
C THR A 146 -10.95 5.15 -2.15
N LEU A 147 -10.06 4.92 -3.12
CA LEU A 147 -8.63 4.74 -2.87
C LEU A 147 -8.02 5.89 -2.05
N HIS A 148 -8.38 7.14 -2.34
CA HIS A 148 -7.81 8.30 -1.63
C HIS A 148 -8.14 8.25 -0.13
N HIS A 149 -9.35 7.84 0.24
CA HIS A 149 -9.73 7.66 1.64
C HIS A 149 -8.89 6.62 2.35
N TYR A 150 -8.57 5.49 1.72
CA TYR A 150 -7.69 4.47 2.33
C TYR A 150 -6.29 5.01 2.59
N LEU A 151 -5.74 5.78 1.64
CA LEU A 151 -4.46 6.43 1.82
C LEU A 151 -4.50 7.45 2.97
N MET A 152 -5.61 8.18 3.10
CA MET A 152 -5.81 9.14 4.19
C MET A 152 -5.99 8.46 5.54
N LEU A 153 -6.74 7.36 5.62
CA LEU A 153 -6.84 6.52 6.81
C LEU A 153 -5.46 6.00 7.24
N PHE A 154 -4.61 5.64 6.29
CA PHE A 154 -3.23 5.26 6.58
C PHE A 154 -2.39 6.44 7.10
N ILE A 155 -2.47 7.62 6.49
CA ILE A 155 -1.79 8.84 6.96
C ILE A 155 -2.27 9.20 8.38
N MET A 156 -3.57 9.12 8.64
CA MET A 156 -4.18 9.36 9.95
C MET A 156 -3.64 8.41 11.03
N LEU A 157 -3.29 7.17 10.67
CA LEU A 157 -2.60 6.24 11.56
C LEU A 157 -1.25 6.80 12.06
N GLY A 158 -0.54 7.55 11.21
CA GLY A 158 0.67 8.27 11.58
C GLY A 158 0.39 9.41 12.56
N PHE A 159 -0.68 10.19 12.33
CA PHE A 159 -1.12 11.21 13.28
C PHE A 159 -1.49 10.62 14.65
N SER A 160 -2.10 9.43 14.69
CA SER A 160 -2.43 8.73 15.94
C SER A 160 -1.24 8.48 16.85
N VAL A 161 -0.05 8.32 16.28
CA VAL A 161 1.17 8.11 17.06
C VAL A 161 1.59 9.38 17.81
N LEU A 162 1.39 10.57 17.22
CA LEU A 162 1.68 11.86 17.89
C LEU A 162 0.82 12.09 19.14
N PHE A 163 -0.39 11.52 19.16
CA PHE A 163 -1.32 11.60 20.29
C PHE A 163 -1.21 10.40 21.25
N ASP A 164 -0.19 9.55 21.11
CA ASP A 164 0.02 8.35 21.93
C ASP A 164 -1.17 7.35 21.87
N CYS A 165 -1.99 7.42 20.81
CA CYS A 165 -3.12 6.50 20.59
C CYS A 165 -2.65 5.12 20.10
N ILE A 166 -1.52 5.08 19.39
CA ILE A 166 -0.89 3.86 18.86
C ILE A 166 0.55 3.80 19.35
N LYS A 167 1.07 2.58 19.51
CA LYS A 167 2.45 2.33 19.91
C LYS A 167 3.44 2.89 18.88
N ALA A 168 4.29 3.83 19.31
CA ALA A 168 5.42 4.34 18.53
C ALA A 168 6.45 3.22 18.20
N PRO A 169 7.22 3.35 17.09
CA PRO A 169 7.31 4.50 16.18
C PRO A 169 6.33 4.45 15.00
N GLY A 170 5.80 5.61 14.62
CA GLY A 170 4.86 5.77 13.49
C GLY A 170 5.52 5.55 12.15
N LEU A 171 6.76 6.04 11.97
CA LEU A 171 7.55 5.74 10.77
C LEU A 171 7.84 4.24 10.64
N GLY A 172 7.85 3.48 11.73
CA GLY A 172 8.00 2.02 11.70
C GLY A 172 6.81 1.33 11.05
N ILE A 173 5.59 1.69 11.45
CA ILE A 173 4.36 1.18 10.83
C ILE A 173 4.29 1.62 9.36
N ALA A 174 4.64 2.87 9.08
CA ALA A 174 4.65 3.38 7.72
C ALA A 174 5.66 2.64 6.83
N THR A 175 6.86 2.35 7.35
CA THR A 175 7.88 1.55 6.66
C THR A 175 7.33 0.18 6.29
N ARG A 176 6.72 -0.53 7.26
CA ARG A 176 6.13 -1.85 7.01
C ARG A 176 5.05 -1.80 5.95
N TYR A 177 4.19 -0.80 6.03
CA TYR A 177 3.11 -0.60 5.06
C TYR A 177 3.64 -0.37 3.65
N MET A 178 4.56 0.58 3.48
CA MET A 178 5.17 0.93 2.19
C MET A 178 5.96 -0.25 1.62
N PHE A 179 6.72 -0.95 2.45
CA PHE A 179 7.48 -2.13 2.02
C PHE A 179 6.58 -3.29 1.57
N THR A 180 5.55 -3.62 2.36
CA THR A 180 4.58 -4.66 2.00
C THR A 180 3.83 -4.30 0.73
N MET A 181 3.44 -3.03 0.59
CA MET A 181 2.78 -2.54 -0.61
C MET A 181 3.69 -2.65 -1.83
N ALA A 182 4.96 -2.27 -1.72
CA ALA A 182 5.93 -2.38 -2.81
C ALA A 182 6.11 -3.84 -3.26
N ILE A 183 6.23 -4.79 -2.32
CA ILE A 183 6.28 -6.23 -2.64
C ILE A 183 5.01 -6.67 -3.38
N GLY A 184 3.84 -6.31 -2.86
CA GLY A 184 2.58 -6.64 -3.51
C GLY A 184 2.52 -6.08 -4.94
N ARG A 185 2.91 -4.83 -5.15
CA ARG A 185 2.95 -4.24 -6.50
C ARG A 185 3.93 -4.94 -7.43
N LEU A 186 5.10 -5.35 -6.94
CA LEU A 186 6.05 -6.12 -7.75
C LEU A 186 5.49 -7.49 -8.12
N LEU A 187 4.93 -8.24 -7.16
CA LEU A 187 4.30 -9.55 -7.44
C LEU A 187 3.16 -9.41 -8.45
N ARG A 188 2.33 -8.37 -8.30
CA ARG A 188 1.28 -8.03 -9.25
C ARG A 188 1.85 -7.72 -10.64
N THR A 189 2.94 -6.98 -10.71
CA THR A 189 3.59 -6.61 -11.97
C THR A 189 4.21 -7.83 -12.66
N ILE A 190 4.88 -8.70 -11.90
CA ILE A 190 5.46 -9.95 -12.41
C ILE A 190 4.37 -10.85 -13.00
N THR A 191 3.30 -11.09 -12.23
CA THR A 191 2.17 -11.90 -12.69
C THR A 191 1.48 -11.30 -13.92
N PHE A 192 1.35 -9.98 -13.97
CA PHE A 192 0.76 -9.27 -15.10
C PHE A 192 1.59 -9.33 -16.39
N ILE A 193 2.92 -9.23 -16.30
CA ILE A 193 3.78 -9.39 -17.49
C ILE A 193 3.82 -10.85 -17.92
N ALA A 194 3.82 -11.78 -16.96
CA ALA A 194 3.87 -13.21 -17.23
C ALA A 194 2.58 -13.74 -17.87
N THR A 195 1.42 -13.11 -17.59
CA THR A 195 0.13 -13.54 -18.12
C THR A 195 -0.79 -12.36 -18.35
N ILE A 196 -1.18 -12.16 -19.61
CA ILE A 196 -2.00 -11.04 -20.06
C ILE A 196 -3.46 -11.49 -20.15
N LEU A 197 -4.33 -10.87 -19.34
CA LEU A 197 -5.77 -11.16 -19.33
C LEU A 197 -6.57 -10.06 -20.03
N PRO A 198 -7.65 -10.41 -20.74
CA PRO A 198 -8.51 -9.43 -21.39
C PRO A 198 -9.20 -8.55 -20.34
N SER A 199 -9.33 -7.28 -20.67
CA SER A 199 -10.00 -6.30 -19.83
C SER A 199 -11.46 -6.68 -19.56
N ALA A 200 -11.96 -6.41 -18.36
CA ALA A 200 -13.40 -6.34 -18.11
C ALA A 200 -14.10 -5.19 -18.90
N ARG A 201 -13.32 -4.23 -19.43
CA ARG A 201 -13.77 -3.10 -20.27
C ARG A 201 -13.02 -3.08 -21.62
N PRO A 202 -13.53 -3.77 -22.66
CA PRO A 202 -12.89 -3.84 -23.98
C PRO A 202 -12.61 -2.47 -24.63
N TRP A 203 -13.42 -1.46 -24.33
CA TRP A 203 -13.26 -0.10 -24.85
C TRP A 203 -12.18 0.73 -24.13
N CYS A 204 -11.59 0.23 -23.02
CA CYS A 204 -10.63 0.99 -22.21
C CYS A 204 -9.44 1.47 -23.04
N ALA A 205 -8.82 0.56 -23.81
CA ALA A 205 -7.58 0.86 -24.53
C ALA A 205 -7.81 1.94 -25.60
N ALA A 206 -8.93 1.88 -26.31
CA ALA A 206 -9.29 2.84 -27.35
C ALA A 206 -9.58 4.24 -26.79
N ALA A 207 -10.18 4.31 -25.59
CA ALA A 207 -10.50 5.58 -24.94
C ALA A 207 -9.29 6.24 -24.26
N ARG A 208 -8.36 5.44 -23.71
CA ARG A 208 -7.29 5.92 -22.83
C ARG A 208 -5.94 6.06 -23.51
N TYR A 209 -5.63 5.20 -24.49
CA TYR A 209 -4.31 5.11 -25.07
C TYR A 209 -4.33 5.28 -26.59
N ARG A 210 -3.25 5.88 -27.09
CA ARG A 210 -2.93 5.92 -28.52
C ARG A 210 -1.89 4.84 -28.80
N ILE A 211 -2.32 3.60 -28.93
CA ILE A 211 -1.45 2.46 -29.26
C ILE A 211 -1.63 2.07 -30.74
N PRO A 212 -0.62 1.43 -31.36
CA PRO A 212 -0.78 0.93 -32.71
C PRO A 212 -1.95 -0.07 -32.83
N GLN A 213 -2.52 -0.17 -34.03
CA GLN A 213 -3.70 -1.00 -34.26
C GLN A 213 -3.38 -2.48 -34.11
N GLN A 214 -2.25 -2.90 -34.67
CA GLN A 214 -1.87 -4.30 -34.70
C GLN A 214 -0.99 -4.63 -33.53
N PRO A 215 -0.73 -5.91 -33.24
CA PRO A 215 0.14 -6.29 -32.13
C PRO A 215 1.61 -6.39 -32.59
N HIS A 216 2.57 -6.46 -31.67
CA HIS A 216 3.98 -6.38 -32.03
C HIS A 216 4.45 -7.57 -32.90
N PRO A 217 5.31 -7.40 -33.92
CA PRO A 217 5.70 -8.48 -34.85
C PRO A 217 6.14 -9.79 -34.18
N TRP A 218 7.01 -9.73 -33.16
CA TRP A 218 7.42 -10.94 -32.43
C TRP A 218 6.25 -11.61 -31.70
N ALA A 219 5.28 -10.83 -31.20
CA ALA A 219 4.12 -11.34 -30.46
C ALA A 219 3.05 -11.93 -31.39
N GLN A 220 2.91 -11.41 -32.62
CA GLN A 220 1.93 -11.87 -33.61
C GLN A 220 2.00 -13.37 -33.86
N LYS A 221 3.21 -13.92 -33.89
CA LYS A 221 3.44 -15.35 -34.04
C LYS A 221 2.75 -16.17 -32.94
N TYR A 222 2.63 -15.63 -31.73
CA TYR A 222 2.17 -16.32 -30.52
C TYR A 222 0.70 -16.11 -30.14
N TYR A 223 -0.02 -15.13 -30.68
CA TYR A 223 -1.44 -14.96 -30.35
C TYR A 223 -2.40 -14.89 -31.56
N VAL A 224 -1.94 -14.60 -32.79
CA VAL A 224 -2.87 -14.42 -33.95
C VAL A 224 -3.37 -15.73 -34.55
N PRO A 225 -2.57 -16.81 -34.65
CA PRO A 225 -3.08 -18.03 -35.29
C PRO A 225 -3.18 -19.23 -34.35
N TYR A 226 -2.55 -19.23 -33.16
CA TYR A 226 -2.64 -20.35 -32.20
C TYR A 226 -4.03 -20.58 -31.64
N ALA A 227 -4.84 -19.53 -31.47
CA ALA A 227 -6.15 -19.68 -30.88
C ALA A 227 -7.16 -20.40 -31.81
N SER A 228 -6.87 -20.45 -33.12
CA SER A 228 -7.80 -20.92 -34.14
C SER A 228 -7.28 -22.07 -35.01
N ASP A 229 -5.96 -22.28 -35.12
CA ASP A 229 -5.37 -23.34 -35.94
C ASP A 229 -4.92 -24.55 -35.09
N SER A 230 -5.65 -25.66 -35.20
CA SER A 230 -5.36 -26.90 -34.48
C SER A 230 -3.99 -27.51 -34.81
N ASN A 231 -3.47 -27.30 -36.03
CA ASN A 231 -2.17 -27.83 -36.44
C ASN A 231 -1.03 -27.04 -35.79
N ALA A 232 -1.20 -25.72 -35.68
CA ALA A 232 -0.28 -24.86 -34.94
C ALA A 232 -0.24 -25.24 -33.45
N ILE A 233 -1.41 -25.47 -32.82
CA ILE A 233 -1.50 -25.94 -31.42
C ILE A 233 -0.77 -27.28 -31.25
N ARG A 234 -1.05 -28.26 -32.12
CA ARG A 234 -0.40 -29.57 -32.06
C ARG A 234 1.11 -29.45 -32.15
N SER A 235 1.61 -28.58 -33.02
CA SER A 235 3.05 -28.39 -33.24
C SER A 235 3.75 -27.79 -32.01
N VAL A 236 3.10 -26.87 -31.29
CA VAL A 236 3.62 -26.35 -30.01
C VAL A 236 3.68 -27.45 -28.96
N ILE A 237 2.62 -28.27 -28.84
CA ILE A 237 2.59 -29.35 -27.85
C ILE A 237 3.69 -30.38 -28.12
N THR A 238 3.93 -30.73 -29.39
CA THR A 238 4.87 -31.80 -29.74
C THR A 238 6.32 -31.34 -29.87
N HIS A 239 6.56 -30.10 -30.31
CA HIS A 239 7.90 -29.61 -30.65
C HIS A 239 8.33 -28.39 -29.85
N ASP A 240 7.48 -27.84 -28.97
CA ASP A 240 7.72 -26.59 -28.22
C ASP A 240 8.14 -25.41 -29.11
N MET A 241 7.63 -25.39 -30.35
CA MET A 241 7.98 -24.40 -31.34
C MET A 241 6.74 -23.79 -31.99
N ALA A 242 6.78 -22.47 -32.10
CA ALA A 242 5.77 -21.73 -32.80
C ALA A 242 5.99 -21.81 -34.33
N TYR A 243 5.03 -22.28 -35.13
CA TYR A 243 5.07 -22.32 -36.62
C TYR A 243 3.82 -21.72 -37.26
N ALA A 244 3.30 -20.64 -36.69
CA ALA A 244 2.09 -20.01 -37.17
C ALA A 244 2.41 -18.95 -38.24
N ALA A 245 1.64 -18.94 -39.33
CA ALA A 245 1.75 -17.91 -40.36
C ALA A 245 1.37 -16.54 -39.77
N VAL A 246 2.33 -15.61 -39.76
CA VAL A 246 2.10 -14.25 -39.28
C VAL A 246 1.26 -13.51 -40.32
N GLN A 247 0.20 -12.83 -39.88
CA GLN A 247 -0.59 -11.99 -40.78
C GLN A 247 0.28 -10.84 -41.30
N ALA A 248 0.24 -10.61 -42.61
CA ALA A 248 0.91 -9.47 -43.22
C ALA A 248 0.18 -8.18 -42.82
N TYR A 249 0.73 -7.46 -41.85
CA TYR A 249 0.27 -6.13 -41.48
C TYR A 249 1.13 -5.07 -42.17
N PRO A 250 0.57 -3.88 -42.46
CA PRO A 250 1.35 -2.78 -43.01
C PRO A 250 2.48 -2.37 -42.06
N ASP A 251 3.59 -1.90 -42.61
CA ASP A 251 4.74 -1.45 -41.83
C ASP A 251 4.35 -0.31 -40.88
N GLU A 252 4.64 -0.49 -39.58
CA GLU A 252 4.42 0.54 -38.56
C GLU A 252 5.59 1.53 -38.53
N TYR A 253 5.29 2.76 -38.10
CA TYR A 253 6.30 3.80 -37.89
C TYR A 253 7.36 3.35 -36.87
N ARG A 254 8.62 3.24 -37.32
CA ARG A 254 9.78 2.95 -36.47
C ARG A 254 10.57 4.24 -36.23
N PRO A 255 10.61 4.77 -35.00
CA PRO A 255 11.46 5.92 -34.70
C PRO A 255 12.94 5.53 -34.74
N ASP A 256 13.78 6.42 -35.25
CA ASP A 256 15.23 6.26 -35.21
C ASP A 256 15.78 6.78 -33.88
N TRP A 257 16.19 5.86 -33.01
CA TRP A 257 16.84 6.15 -31.72
C TRP A 257 18.36 5.88 -31.77
N GLY A 258 18.95 5.82 -32.97
CA GLY A 258 20.36 5.52 -33.16
C GLY A 258 20.76 4.17 -32.55
N ARG A 259 21.76 4.16 -31.66
CA ARG A 259 22.23 2.92 -31.01
C ARG A 259 21.21 2.27 -30.08
N MET A 260 20.19 3.00 -29.66
CA MET A 260 19.09 2.49 -28.83
C MET A 260 17.91 1.99 -29.65
N SER A 261 18.00 1.99 -30.99
CA SER A 261 16.93 1.49 -31.87
C SER A 261 16.58 0.00 -31.67
N PHE A 262 17.40 -0.77 -30.94
CA PHE A 262 17.05 -2.13 -30.50
C PHE A 262 16.01 -2.14 -29.36
N LEU A 263 15.96 -1.10 -28.53
CA LEU A 263 14.95 -0.95 -27.47
C LEU A 263 13.56 -0.71 -28.06
N VAL A 264 13.47 -0.26 -29.31
CA VAL A 264 12.20 -0.06 -30.02
C VAL A 264 11.41 -1.36 -30.11
N ASP A 265 12.09 -2.47 -30.40
CA ASP A 265 11.49 -3.80 -30.53
C ASP A 265 11.01 -4.36 -29.17
N ILE A 266 11.46 -3.74 -28.06
CA ILE A 266 11.08 -4.08 -26.68
C ILE A 266 10.01 -3.11 -26.15
N LEU A 267 10.14 -1.81 -26.38
CA LEU A 267 9.33 -0.77 -25.70
C LEU A 267 8.13 -0.28 -26.51
N ARG A 268 7.94 -0.77 -27.73
CA ARG A 268 6.85 -0.45 -28.67
C ARG A 268 6.41 1.03 -28.67
N PRO A 269 7.00 1.87 -29.54
CA PRO A 269 6.67 3.28 -29.61
C PRO A 269 5.26 3.53 -30.19
N THR A 270 4.68 4.68 -29.87
CA THR A 270 3.35 5.08 -30.33
C THR A 270 3.46 6.09 -31.49
N PRO A 271 2.65 5.99 -32.57
CA PRO A 271 2.82 6.79 -33.79
C PRO A 271 2.68 8.31 -33.66
N GLY A 272 2.25 8.82 -32.50
CA GLY A 272 1.98 10.25 -32.27
C GLY A 272 2.65 10.84 -31.03
N GLU A 273 3.52 10.10 -30.34
CA GLU A 273 4.37 10.64 -29.28
C GLU A 273 5.79 10.68 -29.85
N GLY A 274 6.40 11.87 -29.91
CA GLY A 274 7.78 12.03 -30.39
C GLY A 274 8.79 11.21 -29.58
N PRO A 275 10.10 11.33 -29.86
CA PRO A 275 11.16 10.44 -29.35
C PRO A 275 11.42 10.49 -27.82
N SER A 276 10.54 11.12 -27.03
CA SER A 276 10.74 11.33 -25.61
C SER A 276 10.06 10.24 -24.76
N TRP A 277 10.90 9.37 -24.19
CA TRP A 277 10.56 8.38 -23.16
C TRP A 277 9.89 9.00 -21.92
N TYR A 278 10.01 10.32 -21.70
CA TYR A 278 9.37 11.01 -20.58
C TYR A 278 7.84 11.06 -20.70
N HIS A 279 7.29 11.06 -21.92
CA HIS A 279 5.83 10.91 -22.13
C HIS A 279 5.31 9.53 -21.70
N LEU A 280 6.21 8.53 -21.64
CA LEU A 280 5.96 7.18 -21.12
C LEU A 280 5.56 7.20 -19.65
N LEU A 281 6.24 8.03 -18.86
CA LEU A 281 5.94 8.23 -17.44
C LEU A 281 4.76 9.18 -17.22
N LYS A 282 4.61 10.21 -18.05
CA LYS A 282 3.54 11.21 -17.90
C LYS A 282 2.13 10.64 -18.13
N LYS A 283 2.02 9.53 -18.88
CA LYS A 283 0.76 8.79 -19.11
C LYS A 283 0.66 7.48 -18.32
N ALA A 284 1.49 7.28 -17.29
CA ALA A 284 1.50 6.11 -16.40
C ALA A 284 0.25 6.06 -15.49
N SER A 285 -0.91 6.16 -16.11
CA SER A 285 -2.22 5.97 -15.51
C SER A 285 -2.63 4.53 -15.82
N GLY A 286 -3.10 3.78 -14.82
CA GLY A 286 -3.23 2.31 -14.83
C GLY A 286 -3.78 1.65 -16.10
N GLY A 287 -3.37 0.41 -16.33
CA GLY A 287 -3.54 -0.34 -17.58
C GLY A 287 -4.98 -0.65 -17.96
N CYS A 288 -5.17 -0.98 -19.24
CA CYS A 288 -6.45 -1.48 -19.74
C CYS A 288 -6.53 -3.00 -19.79
N ASN A 289 -5.41 -3.70 -19.70
CA ASN A 289 -5.41 -5.14 -19.44
C ASN A 289 -5.74 -5.40 -17.98
N ASP A 290 -6.27 -6.58 -17.72
CA ASP A 290 -6.51 -6.99 -16.35
C ASP A 290 -5.26 -7.59 -15.68
N LEU A 291 -5.20 -7.51 -14.35
CA LEU A 291 -4.09 -7.99 -13.53
C LEU A 291 -4.62 -9.07 -12.60
N MET A 292 -3.81 -10.10 -12.30
CA MET A 292 -4.19 -11.22 -11.42
C MET A 292 -4.81 -10.82 -10.06
N TYR A 293 -4.57 -9.59 -9.60
CA TYR A 293 -5.31 -9.02 -8.48
C TYR A 293 -5.38 -7.50 -8.51
N SER A 294 -6.37 -6.94 -7.81
CA SER A 294 -6.62 -5.50 -7.77
C SER A 294 -5.63 -4.76 -6.85
N GLY A 295 -5.03 -3.70 -7.39
CA GLY A 295 -4.15 -2.80 -6.64
C GLY A 295 -4.92 -1.90 -5.68
N HIS A 296 -6.15 -1.49 -6.04
CA HIS A 296 -7.04 -0.75 -5.14
C HIS A 296 -7.35 -1.58 -3.90
N MET A 297 -7.69 -2.85 -4.13
CA MET A 297 -7.98 -3.79 -3.06
C MET A 297 -6.75 -4.11 -2.23
N LEU A 298 -5.56 -4.21 -2.82
CA LEU A 298 -4.32 -4.37 -2.06
C LEU A 298 -4.13 -3.20 -1.07
N VAL A 299 -4.27 -1.95 -1.52
CA VAL A 299 -4.15 -0.77 -0.63
C VAL A 299 -5.21 -0.79 0.46
N ALA A 300 -6.47 -1.09 0.11
CA ALA A 300 -7.57 -1.17 1.05
C ALA A 300 -7.35 -2.23 2.14
N VAL A 301 -6.88 -3.42 1.74
CA VAL A 301 -6.61 -4.55 2.65
C VAL A 301 -5.40 -4.26 3.53
N LEU A 302 -4.31 -3.72 2.98
CA LEU A 302 -3.14 -3.34 3.80
C LEU A 302 -3.52 -2.26 4.82
N THR A 303 -4.40 -1.33 4.46
CA THR A 303 -4.91 -0.30 5.37
C THR A 303 -5.75 -0.95 6.47
N ALA A 304 -6.67 -1.85 6.12
CA ALA A 304 -7.47 -2.60 7.08
C ALA A 304 -6.60 -3.42 8.04
N MET A 305 -5.55 -4.06 7.53
CA MET A 305 -4.59 -4.82 8.36
C MET A 305 -3.83 -3.89 9.33
N ALA A 306 -3.33 -2.75 8.85
CA ALA A 306 -2.64 -1.77 9.68
C ALA A 306 -3.54 -1.23 10.80
N TRP A 307 -4.79 -0.91 10.48
CA TRP A 307 -5.78 -0.45 11.46
C TRP A 307 -6.20 -1.53 12.45
N THR A 308 -6.36 -2.77 11.98
CA THR A 308 -6.68 -3.93 12.83
C THR A 308 -5.57 -4.17 13.85
N GLU A 309 -4.32 -4.03 13.44
CA GLU A 309 -3.15 -4.20 14.33
C GLU A 309 -3.00 -3.02 15.32
N ALA A 310 -3.35 -1.81 14.89
CA ALA A 310 -3.19 -0.61 15.70
C ALA A 310 -4.28 -0.40 16.76
N TYR A 311 -5.56 -0.48 16.36
CA TYR A 311 -6.69 -0.13 17.22
C TYR A 311 -7.42 -1.36 17.76
N GLY A 312 -7.50 -2.44 16.96
CA GLY A 312 -8.31 -3.62 17.27
C GLY A 312 -9.81 -3.33 17.50
N GLY A 313 -10.60 -4.36 17.81
CA GLY A 313 -12.00 -4.22 18.21
C GLY A 313 -12.99 -3.84 17.09
N TRP A 314 -14.12 -3.23 17.45
CA TRP A 314 -15.25 -2.96 16.54
C TRP A 314 -14.94 -1.97 15.41
N ILE A 315 -14.03 -1.01 15.63
CA ILE A 315 -13.62 -0.04 14.60
C ILE A 315 -12.94 -0.75 13.43
N SER A 316 -12.19 -1.82 13.69
CA SER A 316 -11.58 -2.66 12.64
C SER A 316 -12.65 -3.35 11.78
N VAL A 317 -13.75 -3.82 12.38
CA VAL A 317 -14.85 -4.46 11.64
C VAL A 317 -15.44 -3.49 10.61
N VAL A 318 -15.63 -2.21 10.98
CA VAL A 318 -16.14 -1.19 10.05
C VAL A 318 -15.20 -1.01 8.85
N ILE A 319 -13.89 -0.99 9.07
CA ILE A 319 -12.92 -0.87 7.98
C ILE A 319 -12.96 -2.09 7.06
N TRP A 320 -13.13 -3.30 7.60
CA TRP A 320 -13.32 -4.50 6.79
C TRP A 320 -14.62 -4.49 6.00
N LEU A 321 -15.72 -3.96 6.55
CA LEU A 321 -16.95 -3.74 5.79
C LEU A 321 -16.75 -2.75 4.64
N LEU A 322 -15.97 -1.69 4.85
CA LEU A 322 -15.59 -0.74 3.81
C LEU A 322 -14.74 -1.41 2.71
N VAL A 323 -13.84 -2.33 3.08
CA VAL A 323 -13.07 -3.14 2.11
C VAL A 323 -14.01 -4.00 1.27
N LEU A 324 -14.98 -4.67 1.89
CA LEU A 324 -15.97 -5.48 1.16
C LEU A 324 -16.84 -4.63 0.24
N HIS A 325 -17.26 -3.45 0.69
CA HIS A 325 -17.99 -2.47 -0.13
C HIS A 325 -17.15 -2.03 -1.34
N SER A 326 -15.86 -1.73 -1.14
CA SER A 326 -14.94 -1.38 -2.23
C SER A 326 -14.77 -2.53 -3.21
N ALA A 327 -14.59 -3.77 -2.73
CA ALA A 327 -14.48 -4.95 -3.59
C ALA A 327 -15.71 -5.12 -4.46
N GLN A 328 -16.89 -5.03 -3.87
CA GLN A 328 -18.16 -5.12 -4.58
C GLN A 328 -18.27 -4.03 -5.66
N ARG A 329 -17.82 -2.81 -5.38
CA ARG A 329 -17.88 -1.69 -6.34
C ARG A 329 -16.91 -1.90 -7.50
N GLU A 330 -15.67 -2.30 -7.24
CA GLU A 330 -14.66 -2.57 -8.28
C GLU A 330 -15.16 -3.63 -9.29
N VAL A 331 -15.81 -4.70 -8.80
CA VAL A 331 -16.41 -5.75 -9.63
C VAL A 331 -17.63 -5.23 -10.38
N ARG A 332 -18.54 -4.54 -9.70
CA ARG A 332 -19.78 -4.02 -10.28
C ARG A 332 -19.49 -3.07 -11.43
N GLU A 333 -18.55 -2.16 -11.24
CA GLU A 333 -18.17 -1.16 -12.23
C GLU A 333 -17.27 -1.74 -13.34
N ARG A 334 -16.91 -3.03 -13.32
CA ARG A 334 -15.98 -3.64 -14.29
C ARG A 334 -14.60 -3.00 -14.25
N HIS A 335 -14.13 -2.58 -13.08
CA HIS A 335 -12.75 -2.15 -12.93
C HIS A 335 -11.79 -3.34 -12.84
N HIS A 336 -12.23 -4.41 -12.19
CA HIS A 336 -11.53 -5.67 -12.04
C HIS A 336 -12.54 -6.83 -12.01
N TYR A 337 -12.09 -8.05 -12.30
CA TYR A 337 -12.91 -9.24 -12.09
C TYR A 337 -13.08 -9.53 -10.59
N SER A 338 -14.12 -10.29 -10.26
CA SER A 338 -14.37 -10.73 -8.88
C SER A 338 -13.19 -11.51 -8.27
N VAL A 339 -12.53 -12.34 -9.08
CA VAL A 339 -11.35 -13.09 -8.66
C VAL A 339 -10.23 -12.15 -8.23
N ASP A 340 -9.96 -11.07 -8.98
CA ASP A 340 -8.87 -10.14 -8.67
C ASP A 340 -9.06 -9.44 -7.31
N CYS A 341 -10.32 -9.17 -6.97
CA CYS A 341 -10.67 -8.55 -5.69
C CYS A 341 -10.51 -9.53 -4.53
N ILE A 342 -10.96 -10.78 -4.69
CA ILE A 342 -10.79 -11.84 -3.69
C ILE A 342 -9.30 -12.17 -3.51
N VAL A 343 -8.56 -12.25 -4.62
CA VAL A 343 -7.12 -12.49 -4.64
C VAL A 343 -6.37 -11.41 -3.91
N ALA A 344 -6.68 -10.15 -4.17
CA ALA A 344 -6.06 -9.03 -3.46
C ALA A 344 -6.30 -9.10 -1.95
N ILE A 345 -7.46 -9.58 -1.49
CA ILE A 345 -7.75 -9.74 -0.06
C ILE A 345 -6.83 -10.80 0.56
N TYR A 346 -6.77 -12.01 0.01
CA TYR A 346 -5.94 -13.05 0.62
C TYR A 346 -4.44 -12.74 0.46
N VAL A 347 -4.01 -12.22 -0.69
CA VAL A 347 -2.61 -11.84 -0.93
C VAL A 347 -2.23 -10.71 0.01
N GLY A 348 -3.08 -9.68 0.17
CA GLY A 348 -2.81 -8.57 1.07
C GLY A 348 -2.65 -9.01 2.53
N VAL A 349 -3.52 -9.89 3.02
CA VAL A 349 -3.41 -10.47 4.37
C VAL A 349 -2.15 -11.31 4.51
N LEU A 350 -1.87 -12.20 3.54
CA LEU A 350 -0.72 -13.08 3.55
C LEU A 350 0.59 -12.28 3.51
N LEU A 351 0.70 -11.30 2.61
CA LEU A 351 1.84 -10.40 2.53
C LEU A 351 2.04 -9.64 3.84
N TRP A 352 0.98 -9.09 4.43
CA TRP A 352 1.08 -8.38 5.71
C TRP A 352 1.61 -9.26 6.84
N ARG A 353 1.17 -10.52 6.89
CA ARG A 353 1.61 -11.51 7.88
C ARG A 353 3.04 -11.97 7.63
N MET A 354 3.38 -12.26 6.37
CA MET A 354 4.72 -12.68 5.96
C MET A 354 5.72 -11.56 6.19
N THR A 355 5.52 -10.36 5.66
CA THR A 355 6.45 -9.24 5.92
C THR A 355 6.50 -8.86 7.40
N GLY A 356 5.49 -9.24 8.19
CA GLY A 356 5.46 -9.09 9.63
C GLY A 356 6.62 -9.78 10.36
N PHE A 357 7.16 -10.91 9.88
CA PHE A 357 8.28 -11.58 10.56
C PHE A 357 9.55 -10.71 10.58
N ILE A 358 9.78 -9.94 9.51
CA ILE A 358 10.95 -9.05 9.37
C ILE A 358 10.95 -8.03 10.49
N TRP A 359 9.76 -7.52 10.84
CA TRP A 359 9.57 -6.51 11.87
C TRP A 359 9.47 -7.14 13.26
N SER A 360 8.82 -8.29 13.40
CA SER A 360 8.76 -9.06 14.66
C SER A 360 10.13 -9.56 15.12
N ALA A 361 11.05 -9.90 14.22
CA ALA A 361 12.41 -10.29 14.58
C ALA A 361 13.20 -9.11 15.19
N ARG A 362 12.94 -7.89 14.70
CA ARG A 362 13.50 -6.65 15.24
C ARG A 362 12.93 -6.32 16.62
N ASP A 363 11.65 -6.59 16.84
CA ASP A 363 11.02 -6.45 18.15
C ASP A 363 11.41 -7.55 19.14
N ALA A 364 11.56 -8.79 18.70
CA ALA A 364 11.99 -9.91 19.55
C ALA A 364 13.46 -9.80 19.97
N SER A 365 14.34 -9.29 19.10
CA SER A 365 15.72 -8.94 19.48
C SER A 365 15.76 -7.78 20.48
N ARG A 366 14.87 -6.80 20.35
CA ARG A 366 14.69 -5.73 21.34
C ARG A 366 14.14 -6.27 22.67
N ALA A 367 13.16 -7.17 22.65
CA ALA A 367 12.59 -7.80 23.84
C ALA A 367 13.61 -8.67 24.58
N ARG A 368 14.40 -9.48 23.86
CA ARG A 368 15.51 -10.25 24.43
C ARG A 368 16.57 -9.36 25.09
N ARG A 369 16.88 -8.20 24.49
CA ARG A 369 17.80 -7.22 25.10
C ARG A 369 17.21 -6.59 26.35
N LEU A 370 15.92 -6.23 26.33
CA LEU A 370 15.24 -5.71 27.52
C LEU A 370 15.22 -6.73 28.66
N ALA A 371 14.98 -8.00 28.34
CA ALA A 371 15.05 -9.09 29.33
C ALA A 371 16.47 -9.25 29.90
N LYS A 372 17.52 -9.17 29.06
CA LYS A 372 18.91 -9.17 29.53
C LYS A 372 19.23 -7.97 30.43
N LEU A 373 18.72 -6.78 30.10
CA LEU A 373 18.91 -5.60 30.94
C LEU A 373 18.19 -5.70 32.29
N ASP A 374 17.00 -6.32 32.32
CA ASP A 374 16.26 -6.60 33.56
C ASP A 374 17.01 -7.63 34.43
N GLU A 375 17.62 -8.64 33.81
CA GLU A 375 18.50 -9.61 34.47
C GLU A 375 19.75 -8.93 35.04
N ILE A 376 20.42 -8.08 34.26
CA ILE A 376 21.58 -7.30 34.73
C ILE A 376 21.18 -6.36 35.86
N GLN A 377 20.02 -5.71 35.78
CA GLN A 377 19.50 -4.86 36.86
C GLN A 377 19.24 -5.68 38.14
N SER A 378 18.64 -6.86 38.01
CA SER A 378 18.43 -7.77 39.15
C SER A 378 19.76 -8.21 39.78
N ARG A 379 20.77 -8.54 38.97
CA ARG A 379 22.11 -8.90 39.44
C ARG A 379 22.82 -7.74 40.11
N LEU A 380 22.71 -6.53 39.55
CA LEU A 380 23.27 -5.32 40.13
C LEU A 380 22.68 -5.02 41.52
N VAL A 381 21.36 -5.22 41.68
CA VAL A 381 20.67 -5.04 42.97
C VAL A 381 21.10 -6.09 44.00
N HIS A 382 21.39 -7.33 43.58
CA HIS A 382 21.96 -8.36 44.45
C HIS A 382 23.41 -8.04 44.84
N ALA A 383 24.28 -7.74 43.87
CA ALA A 383 25.67 -7.39 44.13
C ALA A 383 25.81 -6.15 45.04
N ALA A 384 24.94 -5.15 44.87
CA ALA A 384 24.87 -3.98 45.75
C ALA A 384 24.44 -4.34 47.18
N LYS A 385 23.59 -5.35 47.36
CA LYS A 385 23.15 -5.83 48.67
C LYS A 385 24.25 -6.64 49.37
N ASP A 386 25.02 -7.40 48.60
CA ASP A 386 26.11 -8.25 49.08
C ASP A 386 27.46 -7.51 49.17
N SER A 387 27.48 -6.21 48.83
CA SER A 387 28.67 -5.33 48.84
C SER A 387 29.82 -5.81 47.94
N ASP A 388 29.52 -6.54 46.86
CA ASP A 388 30.50 -7.01 45.87
C ASP A 388 30.79 -5.91 44.85
N ILE A 389 31.84 -5.13 45.11
CA ILE A 389 32.26 -3.99 44.28
C ILE A 389 32.83 -4.45 42.93
N ASP A 390 33.40 -5.65 42.85
CA ASP A 390 33.99 -6.16 41.60
C ASP A 390 32.90 -6.63 40.64
N GLU A 391 31.86 -7.30 41.12
CA GLU A 391 30.69 -7.66 40.30
C GLU A 391 29.93 -6.42 39.82
N ILE A 392 29.76 -5.41 40.68
CA ILE A 392 29.14 -4.12 40.30
C ILE A 392 29.92 -3.46 39.16
N ARG A 393 31.26 -3.38 39.27
CA ARG A 393 32.11 -2.79 38.25
C ARG A 393 32.09 -3.58 36.94
N GLY A 394 32.03 -4.91 37.01
CA GLY A 394 31.87 -5.78 35.84
C GLY A 394 30.55 -5.57 35.10
N LEU A 395 29.43 -5.53 35.83
CA LEU A 395 28.10 -5.32 35.26
C LEU A 395 27.93 -3.92 34.66
N LEU A 396 28.47 -2.88 35.32
CA LEU A 396 28.51 -1.52 34.79
C LEU A 396 29.29 -1.43 33.49
N LYS A 397 30.45 -2.12 33.40
CA LYS A 397 31.27 -2.15 32.19
C LYS A 397 30.57 -2.89 31.04
N GLU A 398 29.84 -3.96 31.32
CA GLU A 398 29.02 -4.67 30.33
C GLU A 398 27.89 -3.79 29.78
N VAL A 399 27.21 -3.03 30.65
CA VAL A 399 26.18 -2.06 30.25
C VAL A 399 26.78 -0.89 29.47
N GLU A 400 27.96 -0.41 29.86
CA GLU A 400 28.67 0.69 29.20
C GLU A 400 29.14 0.28 27.80
N LEU A 401 29.69 -0.94 27.64
CA LEU A 401 30.06 -1.51 26.33
C LEU A 401 28.82 -1.72 25.44
N ALA A 402 27.73 -2.26 25.99
CA ALA A 402 26.47 -2.41 25.26
C ALA A 402 25.80 -1.06 24.92
N GLY A 403 26.05 -0.03 25.72
CA GLY A 403 25.61 1.35 25.52
C GLY A 403 26.45 2.10 24.49
N GLN A 404 27.76 1.85 24.43
CA GLN A 404 28.68 2.48 23.47
C GLN A 404 28.39 2.09 22.01
N GLU A 405 27.91 0.86 21.73
CA GLU A 405 27.41 0.47 20.40
C GLU A 405 26.20 1.29 19.92
N LYS A 406 25.54 2.04 20.81
CA LYS A 406 24.40 2.91 20.49
C LYS A 406 24.50 4.25 21.22
N GLN A 407 25.51 5.06 20.88
CA GLN A 407 25.40 6.50 21.15
C GLN A 407 24.05 7.02 20.60
N GLY A 408 23.21 7.52 21.50
CA GLY A 408 21.96 8.18 21.13
C GLY A 408 22.24 9.38 20.23
N PHE A 409 21.31 9.70 19.34
CA PHE A 409 21.43 10.90 18.52
C PHE A 409 21.57 12.15 19.40
N SER A 410 22.43 13.09 19.00
CA SER A 410 22.57 14.38 19.68
C SER A 410 21.22 15.08 19.78
N GLN A 411 20.96 15.75 20.91
CA GLN A 411 19.72 16.52 21.12
C GLN A 411 19.46 17.54 20.01
N ARG A 412 20.53 18.13 19.45
CA ARG A 412 20.44 19.03 18.27
C ARG A 412 19.95 18.30 17.02
N ALA A 413 20.40 17.06 16.79
CA ALA A 413 19.95 16.25 15.66
C ALA A 413 18.48 15.83 15.81
N ILE A 414 18.04 15.51 17.04
CA ILE A 414 16.64 15.18 17.34
C ILE A 414 15.74 16.41 17.10
N LEU A 415 16.15 17.59 17.58
CA LEU A 415 15.41 18.84 17.37
C LEU A 415 15.37 19.24 15.90
N ALA A 416 16.50 19.14 15.18
CA ALA A 416 16.56 19.42 13.75
C ALA A 416 15.68 18.47 12.94
N PHE A 417 15.67 17.17 13.28
CA PHE A 417 14.79 16.19 12.65
C PHE A 417 13.31 16.46 12.93
N ALA A 418 12.95 16.79 14.18
CA ALA A 418 11.59 17.14 14.55
C ALA A 418 11.11 18.38 13.79
N ALA A 419 11.90 19.46 13.81
CA ALA A 419 11.59 20.69 13.09
C ALA A 419 11.50 20.46 11.58
N GLY A 420 12.46 19.74 10.99
CA GLY A 420 12.45 19.39 9.57
C GLY A 420 11.23 18.56 9.17
N THR A 421 10.84 17.59 10.00
CA THR A 421 9.65 16.75 9.73
C THR A 421 8.37 17.57 9.79
N ILE A 422 8.22 18.47 10.77
CA ILE A 422 7.06 19.35 10.89
C ILE A 422 6.97 20.31 9.71
N ILE A 423 8.07 20.99 9.38
CA ILE A 423 8.10 21.94 8.25
C ILE A 423 7.81 21.21 6.94
N PHE A 424 8.43 20.05 6.72
CA PHE A 424 8.21 19.25 5.52
C PHE A 424 6.75 18.79 5.40
N THR A 425 6.17 18.23 6.46
CA THR A 425 4.78 17.76 6.44
C THR A 425 3.79 18.90 6.23
N LEU A 426 3.94 20.03 6.91
CA LEU A 426 3.10 21.22 6.71
C LEU A 426 3.26 21.79 5.30
N SER A 427 4.48 21.81 4.76
CA SER A 427 4.75 22.27 3.39
C SER A 427 4.09 21.34 2.37
N CYS A 428 4.18 20.02 2.55
CA CYS A 428 3.49 19.07 1.68
C CYS A 428 1.97 19.25 1.72
N VAL A 429 1.39 19.46 2.91
CA VAL A 429 -0.05 19.74 3.05
C VAL A 429 -0.42 21.05 2.34
N LEU A 430 0.37 22.11 2.51
CA LEU A 430 0.12 23.39 1.86
C LEU A 430 0.27 23.31 0.32
N ILE A 431 1.27 22.56 -0.15
CA ILE A 431 1.45 22.29 -1.59
C ILE A 431 0.28 21.47 -2.12
N ALA A 432 -0.20 20.46 -1.39
CA ALA A 432 -1.38 19.71 -1.78
C ALA A 432 -2.57 20.67 -1.93
N PHE A 433 -2.97 21.39 -0.88
CA PHE A 433 -4.08 22.34 -0.92
C PHE A 433 -4.00 23.40 -2.03
N THR A 434 -2.79 23.83 -2.40
CA THR A 434 -2.60 24.87 -3.43
C THR A 434 -2.49 24.31 -4.85
N MET A 435 -2.09 23.04 -5.02
CA MET A 435 -1.82 22.45 -6.34
C MET A 435 -2.80 21.34 -6.74
N THR A 436 -3.57 20.75 -5.82
CA THR A 436 -4.62 19.78 -6.15
C THR A 436 -5.96 20.47 -6.36
N SER A 437 -6.70 20.02 -7.38
CA SER A 437 -7.97 20.63 -7.83
C SER A 437 -9.10 20.59 -6.79
N ASP A 438 -8.93 19.77 -5.76
CA ASP A 438 -9.98 19.37 -4.83
C ASP A 438 -9.68 19.80 -3.38
N GLY A 439 -8.68 20.67 -3.18
CA GLY A 439 -8.07 20.91 -1.87
C GLY A 439 -7.28 19.69 -1.43
#